data_AF-A0A126V151-F1
#
_entry.id   AF-A0A126V151-F1
#
_cell.length_a   1.000
_cell.length_b   1.000
_cell.length_c   1.000
_cell.angle_alpha   90.00
_cell.angle_beta   90.00
_cell.angle_gamma   90.00
#
_symmetry.space_group_name_H-M   'P 1'
#
loop_
_entity.id
_entity.type
_entity.pdbx_description
1 polymer ?
#
loop_
_entity_poly.entity_id
_entity_poly.type
_entity_poly.pdbx_seq_one_letter_code
_entity_poly.pdbx_strand_id
1 'polypeptide(L)'
;MANTSINDFLGAVALRGISLLKASESNQKPDANTIVELCKRSLSSPGNASGLALSFQFWELYEKLDDPTKEALFIAISAEFSANLEDVATVATQYIETQSPEVLKVLSAVAAPKYAELISRLNQTPASTLKIVHIRADLLRFLRQNPSLKPLDEVFSQVV
;
A
#
# COMPACT_ATOMS: atom_id res chain seq x y z
N MET A 1 10.36 -18.24 17.06
CA MET A 1 9.00 -18.51 17.56
C MET A 1 8.31 -17.16 17.68
N ALA A 2 7.32 -16.87 16.83
CA ALA A 2 6.68 -15.55 16.81
C ALA A 2 5.63 -15.47 17.91
N ASN A 3 5.81 -14.54 18.85
CA ASN A 3 4.79 -14.19 19.85
C ASN A 3 3.74 -13.30 19.16
N THR A 4 2.70 -13.92 18.61
CA THR A 4 1.49 -13.20 18.21
C THR A 4 0.80 -12.69 19.47
N SER A 5 0.69 -11.37 19.63
CA SER A 5 0.12 -10.76 20.82
C SER A 5 -1.39 -10.97 20.85
N ILE A 6 -1.98 -11.12 22.04
CA ILE A 6 -3.44 -11.18 22.23
C ILE A 6 -4.13 -9.96 21.59
N ASN A 7 -3.44 -8.81 21.57
CA ASN A 7 -3.93 -7.60 20.89
C ASN A 7 -4.03 -7.77 19.37
N ASP A 8 -3.15 -8.58 18.76
CA ASP A 8 -3.19 -8.88 17.32
C ASP A 8 -4.41 -9.75 17.00
N PHE A 9 -4.68 -10.73 17.86
CA PHE A 9 -5.85 -11.60 17.73
C PHE A 9 -7.16 -10.80 17.93
N LEU A 10 -7.24 -9.98 18.97
CA LEU A 10 -8.41 -9.16 19.25
C LEU A 10 -8.67 -8.12 18.15
N GLY A 11 -7.61 -7.52 17.59
CA GLY A 11 -7.72 -6.65 16.42
C GLY A 11 -8.27 -7.38 15.20
N ALA A 12 -7.78 -8.58 14.91
CA ALA A 12 -8.25 -9.40 13.79
C ALA A 12 -9.72 -9.84 13.96
N VAL A 13 -10.12 -10.22 15.18
CA VAL A 13 -11.50 -10.64 15.50
C VAL A 13 -12.48 -9.46 15.42
N ALA A 14 -12.14 -8.30 16.00
CA ALA A 14 -13.00 -7.11 15.96
C ALA A 14 -13.21 -6.61 14.52
N LEU A 15 -12.16 -6.64 13.69
CA LEU A 15 -12.23 -6.20 12.30
C LEU A 15 -13.00 -7.19 11.41
N ARG A 16 -12.90 -8.50 11.66
CA ARG A 16 -13.82 -9.47 11.03
C ARG A 16 -15.27 -9.22 11.45
N GLY A 17 -15.53 -8.90 12.72
CA GLY A 17 -16.87 -8.54 13.18
C GLY A 17 -17.45 -7.35 12.42
N ILE A 18 -16.68 -6.27 12.28
CA ILE A 18 -17.09 -5.07 11.53
C ILE A 18 -17.22 -5.36 10.03
N SER A 19 -16.31 -6.15 9.45
CA SER A 19 -16.36 -6.53 8.04
C SER A 19 -17.55 -7.45 7.72
N LEU A 20 -17.95 -8.33 8.64
CA LEU A 20 -19.14 -9.16 8.50
C LEU A 20 -20.43 -8.32 8.60
N LEU A 21 -20.46 -7.33 9.49
CA LEU A 21 -21.59 -6.39 9.58
C LEU A 21 -21.73 -5.55 8.32
N LYS A 22 -20.63 -5.06 7.74
CA LYS A 22 -20.64 -4.28 6.48
C LYS A 22 -20.86 -5.14 5.23
N ALA A 23 -20.34 -6.37 5.20
CA ALA A 23 -20.58 -7.31 4.10
C ALA A 23 -22.07 -7.73 4.00
N SER A 24 -22.83 -7.59 5.08
CA SER A 24 -24.28 -7.79 5.09
C SER A 24 -25.07 -6.64 4.42
N GLU A 25 -24.45 -5.49 4.13
CA GLU A 25 -25.15 -4.29 3.66
C GLU A 25 -24.83 -3.88 2.20
N SER A 26 -23.76 -4.38 1.57
CA SER A 26 -23.46 -4.03 0.16
C SER A 26 -23.21 -5.25 -0.73
N ASN A 27 -24.14 -5.49 -1.66
CA ASN A 27 -23.99 -6.40 -2.80
C ASN A 27 -23.12 -5.80 -3.93
N GLN A 28 -22.38 -4.73 -3.65
CA GLN A 28 -21.65 -3.95 -4.64
C GLN A 28 -20.21 -4.46 -4.76
N LYS A 29 -19.76 -4.67 -6.00
CA LYS A 29 -18.38 -5.08 -6.30
C LYS A 29 -17.43 -4.00 -5.76
N PRO A 30 -16.36 -4.35 -5.03
CA PRO A 30 -15.41 -3.37 -4.54
C PRO A 30 -14.76 -2.63 -5.70
N ASP A 31 -14.76 -1.30 -5.64
CA ASP A 31 -14.09 -0.44 -6.61
C ASP A 31 -12.67 -0.06 -6.15
N ALA A 32 -11.89 0.52 -7.07
CA ALA A 32 -10.51 0.92 -6.79
C ALA A 32 -10.40 1.94 -5.64
N ASN A 33 -11.31 2.92 -5.58
CA ASN A 33 -11.29 3.97 -4.56
C ASN A 33 -11.50 3.43 -3.15
N THR A 34 -12.41 2.47 -2.98
CA THR A 34 -12.65 1.80 -1.70
C THR A 34 -11.37 1.12 -1.18
N ILE A 35 -10.61 0.50 -2.08
CA ILE A 35 -9.35 -0.16 -1.71
C ILE A 35 -8.24 0.88 -1.45
N VAL A 36 -8.19 1.98 -2.17
CA VAL A 36 -7.24 3.08 -1.88
C VAL A 36 -7.46 3.67 -0.49
N GLU A 37 -8.71 3.90 -0.10
CA GLU A 37 -9.03 4.38 1.25
C GLU A 37 -8.64 3.36 2.33
N LEU A 38 -8.74 2.06 2.03
CA LEU A 38 -8.21 1.01 2.90
C LEU A 38 -6.69 1.10 3.03
N CYS A 39 -5.96 1.33 1.93
CA CYS A 39 -4.51 1.51 1.94
C CYS A 39 -4.09 2.75 2.75
N LYS A 40 -4.81 3.87 2.63
CA LYS A 40 -4.57 5.08 3.44
C LYS A 40 -4.68 4.79 4.93
N ARG A 41 -5.78 4.13 5.33
CA ARG A 41 -6.01 3.72 6.72
C ARG A 41 -4.95 2.75 7.21
N SER A 42 -4.47 1.85 6.34
CA SER A 42 -3.38 0.93 6.67
C SER A 42 -2.12 1.71 7.03
N LEU A 43 -1.69 2.63 6.18
CA LEU A 43 -0.49 3.44 6.39
C LEU A 43 -0.58 4.36 7.60
N SER A 44 -1.75 4.96 7.85
CA SER A 44 -1.96 5.88 8.99
C SER A 44 -2.08 5.19 10.35
N SER A 45 -2.19 3.85 10.39
CA SER A 45 -2.46 3.12 11.62
C SER A 45 -1.22 2.99 12.51
N PRO A 46 -1.26 3.45 13.79
CA PRO A 46 -0.10 3.50 14.68
C PRO A 46 0.25 2.15 15.36
N GLY A 47 -0.01 1.01 14.71
CA GLY A 47 0.30 -0.30 15.30
C GLY A 47 0.25 -1.46 14.31
N ASN A 48 1.06 -2.49 14.57
CA ASN A 48 1.20 -3.67 13.70
C ASN A 48 -0.11 -4.44 13.53
N ALA A 49 -0.92 -4.60 14.59
CA ALA A 49 -2.17 -5.38 14.57
C ALA A 49 -3.22 -4.85 13.58
N SER A 50 -3.50 -3.55 13.64
CA SER A 50 -4.49 -2.88 12.81
C SER A 50 -4.00 -2.70 11.37
N GLY A 51 -2.72 -2.42 11.17
CA GLY A 51 -2.10 -2.41 9.84
C GLY A 51 -2.14 -3.79 9.16
N LEU A 52 -1.89 -4.86 9.92
CA LEU A 52 -1.93 -6.23 9.42
C LEU A 52 -3.34 -6.66 9.02
N ALA A 53 -4.34 -6.34 9.84
CA ALA A 53 -5.73 -6.66 9.54
C ALA A 53 -6.27 -5.90 8.32
N LEU A 54 -5.88 -4.62 8.13
CA LEU A 54 -6.21 -3.87 6.92
C LEU A 54 -5.50 -4.43 5.68
N SER A 55 -4.29 -4.98 5.84
CA SER A 55 -3.56 -5.67 4.77
C SER A 55 -4.21 -7.01 4.39
N PHE A 56 -4.74 -7.76 5.35
CA PHE A 56 -5.56 -8.95 5.04
C PHE A 56 -6.83 -8.58 4.27
N GLN A 57 -7.54 -7.55 4.71
CA GLN A 57 -8.73 -7.07 4.03
C GLN A 57 -8.41 -6.60 2.60
N PHE A 58 -7.24 -5.98 2.38
CA PHE A 58 -6.79 -5.63 1.03
C PHE A 58 -6.73 -6.86 0.14
N TRP A 59 -6.11 -7.96 0.60
CA TRP A 59 -6.00 -9.18 -0.20
C TRP A 59 -7.36 -9.82 -0.51
N GLU A 60 -8.26 -9.86 0.48
CA GLU A 60 -9.62 -10.40 0.28
C GLU A 60 -10.44 -9.61 -0.75
N LEU A 61 -10.22 -8.30 -0.85
CA LEU A 61 -10.87 -7.45 -1.85
C LEU A 61 -10.18 -7.55 -3.21
N TYR A 62 -8.84 -7.50 -3.23
CA TYR A 62 -8.03 -7.56 -4.45
C TYR A 62 -8.31 -8.83 -5.27
N GLU A 63 -8.41 -9.98 -4.60
CA GLU A 63 -8.68 -11.28 -5.25
C GLU A 63 -10.05 -11.33 -5.97
N LYS A 64 -10.98 -10.41 -5.65
CA LYS A 64 -12.33 -10.33 -6.25
C LYS A 64 -12.42 -9.33 -7.42
N LEU A 65 -11.36 -8.58 -7.69
CA LEU A 65 -11.34 -7.58 -8.75
C LEU A 65 -11.20 -8.23 -10.13
N ASP A 66 -11.87 -7.64 -11.12
CA ASP A 66 -11.58 -7.92 -12.53
C ASP A 66 -10.38 -7.08 -13.01
N ASP A 67 -9.86 -7.43 -14.19
CA ASP A 67 -8.68 -6.79 -14.75
C ASP A 67 -8.83 -5.25 -14.90
N PRO A 68 -9.94 -4.69 -15.41
CA PRO A 68 -10.10 -3.24 -15.49
C PRO A 68 -10.05 -2.55 -14.11
N THR A 69 -10.63 -3.17 -13.08
CA THR A 69 -10.60 -2.59 -11.72
C THR A 69 -9.22 -2.73 -11.09
N LYS A 70 -8.49 -3.83 -11.36
CA LYS A 70 -7.09 -3.98 -10.94
C LYS A 70 -6.19 -2.92 -11.56
N GLU A 71 -6.34 -2.68 -12.86
CA GLU A 71 -5.61 -1.63 -13.57
C GLU A 71 -5.90 -0.24 -12.97
N ALA A 72 -7.18 0.09 -12.78
CA ALA A 72 -7.58 1.34 -12.13
C ALA A 72 -7.01 1.47 -10.71
N LEU A 73 -6.96 0.37 -9.95
CA LEU A 73 -6.36 0.34 -8.62
C LEU A 73 -4.86 0.61 -8.67
N PHE A 74 -4.10 0.02 -9.60
CA PHE A 74 -2.67 0.30 -9.73
C PHE A 74 -2.39 1.76 -10.08
N ILE A 75 -3.18 2.33 -11.00
CA ILE A 75 -3.07 3.75 -11.36
C ILE A 75 -3.36 4.63 -10.13
N ALA A 76 -4.42 4.33 -9.39
CA ALA A 76 -4.80 5.08 -8.20
C ALA A 76 -3.75 4.96 -7.07
N ILE A 77 -3.20 3.77 -6.82
CA ILE A 77 -2.11 3.56 -5.86
C ILE A 77 -0.87 4.35 -6.27
N SER A 78 -0.50 4.29 -7.55
CA SER A 78 0.68 5.00 -8.05
C SER A 78 0.55 6.52 -7.92
N ALA A 79 -0.65 7.06 -8.14
CA ALA A 79 -0.91 8.49 -8.05
C ALA A 79 -1.05 8.99 -6.60
N GLU A 80 -1.81 8.28 -5.78
CA GLU A 80 -2.10 8.69 -4.40
C GLU A 80 -0.87 8.57 -3.48
N PHE A 81 -0.04 7.55 -3.71
CA PHE A 81 1.07 7.22 -2.82
C PHE A 81 2.45 7.53 -3.41
N SER A 82 2.52 8.31 -4.50
CA SER A 82 3.79 8.88 -4.98
C SER A 82 4.34 9.94 -4.03
N ALA A 83 5.62 10.28 -4.19
CA ALA A 83 6.20 11.42 -3.49
C ALA A 83 5.50 12.72 -3.89
N ASN A 84 5.33 13.63 -2.93
CA ASN A 84 4.84 14.98 -3.22
C ASN A 84 5.99 15.81 -3.80
N LEU A 85 5.94 16.09 -5.11
CA LEU A 85 7.02 16.78 -5.81
C LEU A 85 7.22 18.23 -5.34
N GLU A 86 6.20 18.87 -4.79
CA GLU A 86 6.31 20.23 -4.23
C GLU A 86 7.12 20.21 -2.92
N ASP A 87 6.84 19.25 -2.05
CA ASP A 87 7.61 19.05 -0.80
C ASP A 87 9.07 18.69 -1.14
N VAL A 88 9.27 17.80 -2.11
CA VAL A 88 10.61 17.40 -2.60
C VAL A 88 11.37 18.61 -3.13
N ALA A 89 10.76 19.43 -3.98
CA ALA A 89 11.42 20.62 -4.55
C ALA A 89 11.80 21.63 -3.47
N THR A 90 10.92 21.84 -2.49
CA THR A 90 11.15 22.74 -1.36
C THR A 90 12.36 22.31 -0.53
N VAL A 91 12.40 21.05 -0.11
CA VAL A 91 13.50 20.52 0.71
C VAL A 91 14.79 20.39 -0.10
N ALA A 92 14.71 20.06 -1.40
CA ALA A 92 15.88 20.00 -2.27
C ALA A 92 16.55 21.37 -2.41
N THR A 93 15.77 22.44 -2.54
CA THR A 93 16.29 23.81 -2.58
C THR A 93 17.02 24.16 -1.29
N GLN A 94 16.42 23.85 -0.13
CA GLN A 94 17.07 24.02 1.16
C GLN A 94 18.37 23.20 1.28
N TYR A 95 18.40 21.98 0.74
CA TYR A 95 19.60 21.15 0.74
C TYR A 95 20.72 21.76 -0.11
N ILE A 96 20.40 22.30 -1.29
CA ILE A 96 21.39 22.96 -2.17
C ILE A 96 22.04 24.15 -1.46
N GLU A 97 21.26 24.94 -0.73
CA GLU A 97 21.75 26.12 0.00
C GLU A 97 22.59 25.76 1.22
N THR A 98 22.18 24.73 1.98
CA THR A 98 22.77 24.42 3.29
C THR A 98 23.80 23.30 3.26
N GLN A 99 23.69 22.38 2.29
CA GLN A 99 24.42 21.11 2.21
C GLN A 99 24.40 20.30 3.52
N SER A 100 23.38 20.51 4.36
CA SER A 100 23.29 19.91 5.68
C SER A 100 22.94 18.42 5.59
N PRO A 101 23.64 17.55 6.35
CA PRO A 101 23.27 16.13 6.49
C PRO A 101 21.85 15.92 7.02
N GLU A 102 21.38 16.80 7.91
CA GLU A 102 20.03 16.78 8.47
C GLU A 102 18.99 17.06 7.37
N VAL A 103 19.24 18.05 6.53
CA VAL A 103 18.36 18.38 5.39
C VAL A 103 18.39 17.25 4.34
N LEU A 104 19.55 16.63 4.10
CA LEU A 104 19.65 15.45 3.23
C LEU A 104 18.78 14.30 3.72
N LYS A 105 18.75 14.05 5.04
CA LYS A 105 17.88 13.02 5.63
C LYS A 105 16.40 13.33 5.40
N VAL A 106 16.00 14.58 5.55
CA VAL A 106 14.61 15.01 5.28
C VAL A 106 14.30 14.86 3.78
N LEU A 107 15.20 15.27 2.90
CA LEU A 107 15.06 15.14 1.45
C LEU A 107 14.83 13.68 1.05
N SER A 108 15.64 12.76 1.57
CA SER A 108 15.48 11.33 1.33
C SER A 108 14.11 10.81 1.79
N ALA A 109 13.58 11.32 2.91
CA ALA A 109 12.29 10.89 3.44
C ALA A 109 11.11 11.41 2.60
N VAL A 110 11.13 12.68 2.18
CA VAL A 110 10.05 13.27 1.37
C VAL A 110 10.05 12.78 -0.08
N ALA A 111 11.22 12.39 -0.60
CA ALA A 111 11.36 11.83 -1.94
C ALA A 111 10.95 10.35 -2.02
N ALA A 112 10.82 9.66 -0.88
CA ALA A 112 10.40 8.27 -0.85
C ALA A 112 8.88 8.17 -1.09
N PRO A 113 8.43 7.37 -2.08
CA PRO A 113 7.01 7.14 -2.28
C PRO A 113 6.42 6.27 -1.16
N LYS A 114 5.19 6.59 -0.74
CA LYS A 114 4.46 5.86 0.30
C LYS A 114 4.01 4.46 -0.16
N TYR A 115 3.93 4.20 -1.47
CA TYR A 115 3.58 2.86 -1.96
C TYR A 115 4.65 1.81 -1.62
N ALA A 116 5.91 2.20 -1.39
CA ALA A 116 6.95 1.27 -0.95
C ALA A 116 6.69 0.73 0.45
N GLU A 117 6.28 1.60 1.37
CA GLU A 117 5.85 1.20 2.69
C GLU A 117 4.58 0.35 2.63
N LEU A 118 3.62 0.71 1.78
CA LEU A 118 2.40 -0.07 1.56
C LEU A 118 2.73 -1.50 1.13
N ILE A 119 3.56 -1.67 0.10
CA ILE A 119 3.98 -2.99 -0.41
C ILE A 119 4.72 -3.77 0.69
N SER A 120 5.60 -3.11 1.46
CA SER A 120 6.28 -3.76 2.59
C SER A 120 5.29 -4.29 3.63
N ARG A 121 4.28 -3.49 4.01
CA ARG A 121 3.23 -3.91 4.95
C ARG A 121 2.39 -5.07 4.40
N LEU A 122 2.02 -5.03 3.12
CA LEU A 122 1.32 -6.13 2.45
C LEU A 122 2.18 -7.41 2.43
N ASN A 123 3.50 -7.29 2.26
CA ASN A 123 4.43 -8.42 2.29
C ASN A 123 4.64 -8.99 3.71
N GLN A 124 4.30 -8.26 4.77
CA GLN A 124 4.39 -8.76 6.15
C GLN A 124 3.19 -9.64 6.56
N THR A 125 2.14 -9.76 5.74
CA THR A 125 1.02 -10.67 6.06
C THR A 125 1.43 -12.13 5.94
N PRO A 126 0.97 -13.03 6.82
CA PRO A 126 1.17 -14.48 6.67
C PRO A 126 0.85 -15.00 5.26
N ALA A 127 1.75 -15.79 4.69
CA ALA A 127 1.65 -16.34 3.33
C ALA A 127 1.50 -15.29 2.21
N SER A 128 1.95 -14.05 2.44
CA SER A 128 1.97 -12.94 1.47
C SER A 128 2.83 -13.18 0.25
N THR A 129 3.95 -13.91 0.36
CA THR A 129 4.97 -13.97 -0.69
C THR A 129 4.39 -14.37 -2.04
N LEU A 130 3.54 -15.41 -2.06
CA LEU A 130 2.86 -15.82 -3.29
C LEU A 130 1.85 -14.77 -3.78
N LYS A 131 1.14 -14.11 -2.86
CA LYS A 131 0.19 -13.04 -3.21
C LYS A 131 0.89 -11.83 -3.82
N ILE A 132 2.06 -11.48 -3.29
CA ILE A 132 2.90 -10.39 -3.79
C ILE A 132 3.45 -10.72 -5.19
N VAL A 133 3.86 -11.97 -5.44
CA VAL A 133 4.26 -12.41 -6.78
C VAL A 133 3.07 -12.32 -7.75
N HIS A 134 1.86 -12.72 -7.34
CA HIS A 134 0.67 -12.65 -8.18
C HIS A 134 0.22 -11.21 -8.49
N ILE A 135 0.18 -10.31 -7.50
CA ILE A 135 -0.16 -8.90 -7.75
C ILE A 135 0.87 -8.22 -8.65
N ARG A 136 2.17 -8.59 -8.52
CA ARG A 136 3.20 -8.10 -9.43
C ARG A 136 3.00 -8.66 -10.84
N ALA A 137 2.67 -9.95 -10.98
CA ALA A 137 2.35 -10.52 -12.28
C ALA A 137 1.17 -9.82 -12.95
N ASP A 138 0.12 -9.48 -12.19
CA ASP A 138 -0.99 -8.65 -12.65
C ASP A 138 -0.50 -7.27 -13.10
N LEU A 139 0.31 -6.57 -12.30
CA LEU A 139 0.88 -5.26 -12.64
C LEU A 139 1.67 -5.29 -13.97
N LEU A 140 2.50 -6.32 -14.16
CA LEU A 140 3.30 -6.49 -15.38
C LEU A 140 2.43 -6.64 -16.64
N ARG A 141 1.20 -7.19 -16.53
CA ARG A 141 0.27 -7.28 -17.66
C ARG A 141 -0.19 -5.89 -18.13
N PHE A 142 -0.31 -4.93 -17.22
CA PHE A 142 -0.81 -3.58 -17.50
C PHE A 142 0.30 -2.58 -17.89
N LEU A 143 1.57 -2.86 -17.57
CA LEU A 143 2.70 -1.96 -17.86
C LEU A 143 2.83 -1.57 -19.34
N ARG A 144 2.49 -2.47 -20.28
CA ARG A 144 2.59 -2.17 -21.71
C ARG A 144 1.66 -1.04 -22.14
N GLN A 145 0.49 -0.94 -21.51
CA GLN A 145 -0.53 0.06 -21.81
C GLN A 145 -0.37 1.30 -20.92
N ASN A 146 0.23 1.13 -19.73
CA ASN A 146 0.44 2.19 -18.75
C ASN A 146 1.91 2.26 -18.29
N PRO A 147 2.81 2.87 -19.07
CA PRO A 147 4.23 3.00 -18.68
C PRO A 147 4.44 3.79 -17.39
N SER A 148 3.48 4.63 -16.98
CA SER A 148 3.49 5.37 -15.72
C SER A 148 3.49 4.47 -14.48
N LEU A 149 3.12 3.19 -14.62
CA LEU A 149 3.17 2.20 -13.54
C LEU A 149 4.58 1.63 -13.30
N LYS A 150 5.57 1.99 -14.13
CA LYS A 150 6.94 1.47 -14.01
C LYS A 150 7.59 1.73 -12.64
N PRO A 151 7.51 2.93 -12.04
CA PRO A 151 8.06 3.16 -10.70
C PRO A 151 7.44 2.25 -9.63
N LEU A 152 6.17 1.87 -9.78
CA LEU A 152 5.51 0.94 -8.88
C LEU A 152 6.11 -0.48 -9.01
N ASP A 153 6.35 -0.98 -10.23
CA ASP A 153 7.00 -2.28 -10.45
C ASP A 153 8.46 -2.31 -9.96
N GLU A 154 9.18 -1.20 -10.11
CA GLU A 154 10.56 -1.07 -9.59
C GLU A 154 10.58 -1.30 -8.07
N VAL A 155 9.61 -0.78 -7.34
CA VAL A 155 9.48 -1.02 -5.90
C VAL A 155 9.08 -2.46 -5.58
N PHE A 156 8.17 -3.08 -6.35
CA PHE A 156 7.90 -4.51 -6.20
C PHE A 156 9.16 -5.36 -6.40
N SER A 157 10.10 -4.94 -7.25
CA SER A 157 11.38 -5.65 -7.46
C SER A 157 12.37 -5.50 -6.31
N GLN A 158 12.20 -4.48 -5.45
CA GLN A 158 13.11 -4.18 -4.33
C GLN A 158 12.65 -4.81 -3.01
N VAL A 159 11.34 -5.01 -2.85
CA VAL A 159 10.71 -5.43 -1.58
C VAL A 159 10.41 -6.93 -1.53
N VAL A 160 10.57 -7.64 -2.65
CA VAL A 160 10.22 -9.06 -2.85
C VAL A 160 11.44 -9.93 -3.01
#